data_AF-A0A2V6UK16-F1
#
_entry.id   AF-A0A2V6UK16-F1
#
_cell.length_a   1.000
_cell.length_b   1.000
_cell.length_c   1.000
_cell.angle_alpha   90.00
_cell.angle_beta   90.00
_cell.angle_gamma   90.00
#
_symmetry.space_group_name_H-M   'P 1'
#
loop_
_entity.id
_entity.type
_entity.pdbx_description
1 polymer ?
#
loop_
_entity_poly.entity_id
_entity_poly.type
_entity_poly.pdbx_seq_one_letter_code
_entity_poly.pdbx_strand_id
1 'polypeptide(L)' 'MATDAQIQKFVQRRHGFIPKPGWIAHVKEVLGIPTLRGANRARRARDIEPCPPEKREAIEEALRHFGLM' A
#
# COMPACT_ATOMS: atom_id res chain seq x y z
N MET A 1 -12.21 2.26 -7.57
CA MET A 1 -10.80 2.22 -7.10
C MET A 1 -10.82 2.18 -5.58
N ALA A 2 -10.24 1.15 -4.95
CA ALA A 2 -10.16 1.14 -3.49
C ALA A 2 -9.23 2.26 -3.02
N THR A 3 -9.76 3.14 -2.17
CA THR A 3 -9.01 4.28 -1.64
C THR A 3 -8.01 3.80 -0.59
N ASP A 4 -6.89 4.50 -0.41
CA ASP A 4 -5.89 4.17 0.61
C ASP A 4 -6.51 3.99 2.02
N ALA A 5 -7.58 4.73 2.32
CA ALA A 5 -8.35 4.60 3.57
C ALA A 5 -9.07 3.25 3.74
N GLN A 6 -9.50 2.61 2.66
CA GLN A 6 -10.14 1.28 2.72
C GLN A 6 -9.09 0.19 3.00
N ILE A 7 -7.92 0.31 2.37
CA ILE A 7 -6.77 -0.56 2.65
C ILE A 7 -6.35 -0.40 4.12
N GLN A 8 -6.28 0.83 4.62
CA GLN A 8 -5.97 1.10 6.03
C GLN A 8 -6.96 0.43 6.99
N LYS A 9 -8.27 0.56 6.74
CA LYS A 9 -9.29 -0.11 7.56
C LYS A 9 -9.24 -1.63 7.46
N PHE A 10 -8.92 -2.18 6.30
CA PHE A 10 -8.77 -3.62 6.12
C PHE A 10 -7.60 -4.16 6.94
N VAL A 11 -6.43 -3.54 6.79
CA VAL A 11 -5.23 -3.94 7.53
C VAL A 11 -5.42 -3.72 9.04
N GLN A 12 -6.09 -2.65 9.46
CA GLN A 12 -6.41 -2.42 10.87
C GLN A 12 -7.30 -3.53 11.44
N ARG A 13 -8.33 -3.98 10.70
CA ARG A 13 -9.21 -5.06 11.17
C ARG A 13 -8.53 -6.43 11.17
N ARG A 14 -7.64 -6.68 10.23
CA ARG A 14 -7.00 -8.00 10.03
C ARG A 14 -5.74 -8.17 10.86
N HIS A 15 -4.88 -7.14 10.88
CA HIS A 15 -3.56 -7.18 11.51
C HIS A 15 -3.44 -6.24 12.72
N GLY A 16 -4.48 -5.48 13.07
CA GLY A 16 -4.46 -4.62 14.26
C GLY A 16 -3.63 -3.35 14.12
N PHE A 17 -3.10 -3.01 12.94
CA PHE A 17 -2.33 -1.78 12.72
C PHE A 17 -2.81 -1.00 11.50
N ILE A 18 -2.54 0.31 11.47
CA ILE A 18 -2.87 1.17 10.34
C ILE A 18 -1.60 1.39 9.49
N PRO A 19 -1.54 0.88 8.24
CA PRO A 19 -0.40 1.12 7.37
C PRO A 19 -0.31 2.59 6.97
N LYS A 20 0.93 3.12 6.96
CA LYS A 20 1.19 4.47 6.49
C LYS A 20 0.87 4.56 4.98
N PRO A 21 0.38 5.72 4.49
CA PRO A 21 0.10 5.89 3.06
C PRO A 21 1.34 5.76 2.17
N GLY A 22 2.55 6.04 2.71
CA GLY A 22 3.81 5.80 2.01
C GLY A 22 4.09 4.31 1.75
N TRP A 23 3.69 3.44 2.68
CA TRP A 23 3.82 1.99 2.53
C TRP A 23 2.87 1.44 1.46
N ILE A 24 1.62 1.88 1.48
CA ILE A 24 0.62 1.50 0.48
C ILE A 24 1.07 1.93 -0.92
N ALA A 25 1.65 3.12 -1.04
CA ALA A 25 2.21 3.61 -2.30
C ALA A 25 3.37 2.75 -2.80
N HIS A 26 4.31 2.41 -1.91
CA HIS A 26 5.45 1.56 -2.24
C HIS A 26 5.00 0.17 -2.71
N VAL A 27 4.07 -0.48 -1.99
CA VAL A 27 3.55 -1.79 -2.39
C VAL A 27 2.84 -1.74 -3.74
N LYS A 28 2.02 -0.72 -3.99
CA LYS A 28 1.37 -0.53 -5.30
C LYS A 28 2.38 -0.34 -6.44
N GLU A 29 3.48 0.38 -6.19
CA GLU A 29 4.57 0.57 -7.16
C GLU A 29 5.32 -0.74 -7.43
N VAL A 30 5.67 -1.49 -6.38
CA VAL A 30 6.33 -2.79 -6.51
C VAL A 30 5.45 -3.82 -7.23
N LEU A 31 4.13 -3.74 -7.06
CA LEU A 31 3.17 -4.58 -7.79
C LEU A 31 2.88 -4.10 -9.22
N GLY A 32 3.41 -2.94 -9.63
CA GLY A 32 3.15 -2.37 -10.96
C GLY A 32 1.72 -1.85 -11.16
N ILE A 33 0.96 -1.60 -10.09
CA ILE A 33 -0.42 -1.11 -10.17
C ILE A 33 -0.38 0.38 -10.55
N PRO A 34 -0.86 0.77 -11.76
CA PRO A 34 -0.81 2.16 -12.20
C PRO A 34 -1.79 2.99 -11.37
N THR A 35 -1.26 3.71 -10.38
CA THR A 35 -2.02 4.77 -9.72
C THR A 35 -1.70 6.09 -10.40
N LEU A 36 -2.72 6.91 -10.69
CA LEU A 36 -2.55 8.28 -11.23
C LEU A 36 -1.58 9.16 -10.41
N ARG A 37 -1.30 8.78 -9.16
CA ARG A 37 -0.33 9.44 -8.26
C ARG A 37 1.05 8.78 -8.19
N GLY A 38 1.23 7.59 -8.78
CA GLY A 38 2.49 6.82 -8.75
C GLY A 38 3.62 7.52 -9.48
N ALA A 39 3.35 8.11 -10.64
CA ALA A 39 4.34 8.85 -11.43
C ALA A 39 4.95 10.05 -10.68
N ASN A 40 4.17 10.74 -9.84
CA ASN A 40 4.66 11.87 -9.04
C ASN A 40 5.30 11.44 -7.70
N ARG A 41 5.09 10.19 -7.25
CA ARG A 41 5.63 9.67 -5.97
C ARG A 41 6.93 8.89 -6.13
N ALA A 42 7.20 8.24 -7.26
CA ALA A 42 8.49 7.59 -7.53
C ALA A 42 9.68 8.54 -7.31
N ARG A 43 9.50 9.83 -7.62
CA ARG A 43 10.49 10.89 -7.36
C ARG A 43 10.69 11.23 -5.87
N ARG A 44 9.70 10.94 -5.00
CA ARG A 44 9.77 11.07 -3.53
C ARG A 44 10.10 9.75 -2.82
N ALA A 45 10.20 8.63 -3.54
CA ALA A 45 10.44 7.30 -2.98
C ALA A 45 11.81 7.15 -2.30
N ARG A 46 12.73 8.11 -2.50
CA ARG A 46 14.04 8.16 -1.83
C ARG A 46 13.97 8.33 -0.30
N ASP A 47 12.82 8.70 0.25
CA ASP A 47 12.61 8.90 1.70
C ASP A 47 11.58 7.92 2.30
N ILE A 48 11.18 6.88 1.55
CA ILE A 48 10.22 5.91 2.04
C ILE A 48 10.98 4.83 2.80
N GLU A 49 10.89 4.90 4.12
CA GLU A 49 11.30 3.85 5.05
C GLU A 49 10.81 2.48 4.52
N PRO A 50 11.72 1.52 4.25
CA PRO A 50 11.34 0.26 3.63
C PRO A 50 10.24 -0.41 4.45
N CYS A 51 9.16 -0.81 3.79
CA CYS A 51 8.08 -1.53 4.48
C CYS A 51 8.66 -2.82 5.04
N PRO A 52 8.55 -3.09 6.34
CA PRO A 52 8.87 -4.41 6.85
C PRO A 52 7.98 -5.45 6.17
N PRO A 53 8.52 -6.64 5.82
CA PRO A 53 7.82 -7.64 5.02
C PRO A 53 6.50 -8.07 5.65
N GLU A 54 6.42 -8.20 6.98
CA GLU A 54 5.17 -8.49 7.70
C GLU A 54 4.05 -7.47 7.42
N LYS A 55 4.41 -6.18 7.29
CA LYS A 55 3.42 -5.13 7.02
C LYS A 55 3.12 -5.00 5.53
N ARG A 56 4.06 -5.43 4.70
CA ARG A 56 3.91 -5.51 3.25
C ARG A 56 2.85 -6.56 2.89
N GLU A 57 2.96 -7.75 3.46
CA GLU A 57 1.98 -8.84 3.28
C GLU A 57 0.55 -8.40 3.64
N ALA A 58 0.39 -7.64 4.73
CA ALA A 58 -0.90 -7.11 5.11
C ALA A 58 -1.52 -6.18 4.05
N ILE A 59 -0.70 -5.31 3.44
CA ILE A 59 -1.12 -4.40 2.38
C ILE A 59 -1.41 -5.19 1.09
N GLU A 60 -0.59 -6.19 0.76
CA GLU A 60 -0.80 -7.07 -0.39
C GLU A 60 -2.10 -7.88 -0.25
N GLU A 61 -2.39 -8.43 0.93
CA GLU A 61 -3.64 -9.13 1.22
C GLU A 61 -4.84 -8.18 1.05
N ALA A 62 -4.73 -6.94 1.55
CA ALA A 62 -5.76 -5.94 1.34
C ALA A 62 -5.96 -5.61 -0.15
N LEU A 63 -4.87 -5.41 -0.91
CA LEU A 63 -4.93 -5.13 -2.35
C LEU A 63 -5.58 -6.28 -3.13
N ARG A 64 -5.22 -7.52 -2.80
CA ARG A 64 -5.82 -8.73 -3.36
C ARG A 64 -7.30 -8.85 -3.01
N HIS A 65 -7.68 -8.53 -1.76
CA HIS A 65 -9.08 -8.52 -1.34
C HIS A 65 -9.92 -7.50 -2.11
N PHE A 66 -9.34 -6.35 -2.45
CA PHE A 66 -9.99 -5.32 -3.25
C PHE A 66 -9.91 -5.55 -4.78
N GLY A 67 -9.30 -6.65 -5.24
CA GLY A 67 -9.16 -6.97 -6.66
C GLY A 67 -8.30 -5.97 -7.43
N LEU A 68 -7.34 -5.34 -6.75
CA LEU A 68 -6.34 -4.44 -7.36
C LEU A 68 -5.12 -5.19 -7.89
N MET A 69 -5.08 -6.50 -7.68
CA MET A 69 -4.09 -7.49 -8.11
C MET A 69 -4.84 -8.72 -8.58
#